data_AF-A0A7W4I9D6-F1
#
_entry.id   AF-A0A7W4I9D6-F1
#
_cell.length_a   1.000
_cell.length_b   1.000
_cell.length_c   1.000
_cell.angle_alpha   90.00
_cell.angle_beta   90.00
_cell.angle_gamma   90.00
#
_symmetry.space_group_name_H-M   'P 1'
#
loop_
_entity.id
_entity.type
_entity.pdbx_description
1 polymer ?
#
loop_
_entity_poly.entity_id
_entity_poly.type
_entity_poly.pdbx_seq_one_letter_code
_entity_poly.pdbx_strand_id
1 'polypeptide(L)'
;MMIHPALKAYQAVTETSLTGREAEAVCFRMLIEDLEAAARGGDPQARNRALDRHQRLWSMIMKANILDNGLASEEDRTLFVRLADQAQKYGIRAILHPDLSLAPLIEIAENVLAGLEMVSEGNERGSGADRMV
;
A
#
# COMPACT_ATOMS: atom_id res chain seq x y z
N MET A 1 -25.15 -6.50 -34.09
CA MET A 1 -24.29 -5.53 -33.38
C MET A 1 -23.02 -6.27 -32.96
N MET A 2 -21.93 -6.12 -33.71
CA MET A 2 -20.66 -6.82 -33.41
C MET A 2 -19.89 -6.01 -32.36
N ILE A 3 -19.71 -6.59 -31.16
CA ILE A 3 -18.85 -6.03 -30.13
C ILE A 3 -17.40 -6.11 -30.65
N HIS A 4 -16.72 -4.97 -30.75
CA HIS A 4 -15.38 -4.88 -31.31
C HIS A 4 -14.41 -5.72 -30.46
N PRO A 5 -13.55 -6.57 -31.05
CA PRO A 5 -12.55 -7.37 -30.32
C PRO A 5 -11.66 -6.52 -29.40
N ALA A 6 -11.39 -5.29 -29.83
CA ALA A 6 -10.65 -4.29 -29.05
C ALA A 6 -11.39 -3.84 -27.78
N LEU A 7 -12.73 -3.75 -27.81
CA LEU A 7 -13.55 -3.39 -26.64
C LEU A 7 -13.57 -4.54 -25.63
N LYS A 8 -13.58 -5.79 -26.11
CA LYS A 8 -13.51 -7.00 -25.28
C LYS A 8 -12.12 -7.17 -24.63
N ALA A 9 -11.05 -6.84 -25.35
CA ALA A 9 -9.70 -6.81 -24.80
C ALA A 9 -9.52 -5.67 -23.77
N TYR A 10 -10.09 -4.50 -24.04
CA TYR A 10 -10.10 -3.39 -23.08
C TYR A 10 -10.90 -3.75 -21.81
N GLN A 11 -12.07 -4.37 -21.97
CA GLN A 11 -12.88 -4.89 -20.86
C GLN A 11 -12.16 -5.97 -20.04
N ALA A 12 -11.47 -6.91 -20.70
CA ALA A 12 -10.70 -7.94 -20.03
C ALA A 12 -9.48 -7.39 -19.25
N VAL A 13 -8.86 -6.30 -19.75
CA VAL A 13 -7.79 -5.58 -19.04
C VAL A 13 -8.36 -4.81 -17.85
N THR A 14 -9.54 -4.20 -17.98
CA THR A 14 -10.20 -3.53 -16.86
C THR A 14 -10.76 -4.49 -15.81
N GLU A 15 -11.12 -5.73 -16.18
CA GLU A 15 -11.54 -6.80 -15.26
C GLU A 15 -10.35 -7.45 -14.52
N THR A 16 -9.13 -7.29 -15.02
CA THR A 16 -7.88 -7.82 -14.39
C THR A 16 -7.00 -6.74 -13.76
N SER A 17 -7.45 -5.48 -13.77
CA SER A 17 -6.74 -4.39 -13.13
C SER A 17 -6.99 -4.45 -11.63
N LEU A 18 -5.97 -4.79 -10.83
CA LEU A 18 -5.96 -4.53 -9.39
C LEU A 18 -6.50 -3.12 -9.16
N THR A 19 -7.53 -2.99 -8.33
CA THR A 19 -7.96 -1.67 -7.85
C THR A 19 -6.75 -0.98 -7.21
N GLY A 20 -6.69 0.36 -7.22
CA GLY A 20 -5.55 1.09 -6.65
C GLY A 20 -5.20 0.64 -5.23
N ARG A 21 -6.21 0.26 -4.43
CA ARG A 21 -6.03 -0.28 -3.08
C ARG A 21 -5.47 -1.70 -3.02
N GLU A 22 -5.89 -2.60 -3.91
CA GLU A 22 -5.31 -3.95 -3.94
C GLU A 22 -3.85 -3.90 -4.39
N ALA A 23 -3.50 -3.00 -5.31
CA ALA A 23 -2.12 -2.75 -5.70
C ALA A 23 -1.30 -2.22 -4.49
N GLU A 24 -1.84 -1.27 -3.73
CA GLU A 24 -1.22 -0.78 -2.49
C GLU A 24 -1.02 -1.92 -1.46
N ALA A 25 -2.03 -2.77 -1.25
CA ALA A 25 -1.95 -3.90 -0.33
C ALA A 25 -0.85 -4.90 -0.73
N VAL A 26 -0.74 -5.23 -2.03
CA VAL A 26 0.35 -6.06 -2.56
C VAL A 26 1.71 -5.41 -2.30
N CYS A 27 1.85 -4.11 -2.54
CA CYS A 27 3.09 -3.39 -2.27
C CYS A 27 3.48 -3.43 -0.78
N PHE A 28 2.52 -3.27 0.14
CA PHE A 28 2.79 -3.38 1.58
C PHE A 28 3.18 -4.80 2.00
N ARG A 29 2.53 -5.85 1.46
CA ARG A 29 2.94 -7.24 1.71
C ARG A 29 4.39 -7.49 1.30
N MET A 30 4.76 -7.09 0.08
CA MET A 30 6.14 -7.23 -0.40
C MET A 30 7.14 -6.44 0.45
N LEU A 31 6.77 -5.24 0.91
CA LEU A 31 7.61 -4.43 1.78
C LEU A 31 7.83 -5.10 3.15
N ILE A 32 6.79 -5.66 3.74
CA ILE A 32 6.88 -6.39 5.02
C ILE A 32 7.84 -7.57 4.88
N GLU A 33 7.67 -8.38 3.84
CA GLU A 33 8.56 -9.51 3.56
C GLU A 33 10.04 -9.09 3.43
N ASP A 34 10.30 -8.00 2.70
CA ASP A 34 11.65 -7.45 2.53
C ASP A 34 12.24 -6.96 3.87
N LEU A 35 11.47 -6.23 4.67
CA LEU A 35 11.90 -5.69 5.97
C LEU A 35 12.16 -6.81 6.97
N GLU A 36 11.31 -7.82 7.02
CA GLU A 36 11.48 -8.99 7.87
C GLU A 36 12.72 -9.80 7.49
N ALA A 37 12.91 -10.05 6.18
CA ALA A 37 14.07 -10.76 5.69
C ALA A 37 15.36 -10.00 6.04
N ALA A 38 15.36 -8.67 5.88
CA ALA A 38 16.45 -7.80 6.29
C ALA A 38 16.71 -7.83 7.80
N ALA A 39 15.65 -7.88 8.63
CA ALA A 39 15.78 -7.94 10.08
C ALA A 39 16.40 -9.25 10.58
N ARG A 40 16.12 -10.37 9.90
CA ARG A 40 16.67 -11.69 10.24
C ARG A 40 18.07 -11.94 9.66
N GLY A 41 18.34 -11.42 8.46
CA GLY A 41 19.48 -11.84 7.63
C GLY A 41 20.83 -11.29 8.03
N GLY A 42 20.90 -10.23 8.84
CA GLY A 42 22.15 -9.58 9.25
C GLY A 42 22.96 -8.94 8.10
N ASP A 43 22.55 -9.10 6.84
CA ASP A 43 23.18 -8.53 5.65
C ASP A 43 22.90 -7.01 5.58
N PRO A 44 23.92 -6.16 5.75
CA PRO A 44 23.76 -4.71 5.67
C PRO A 44 23.25 -4.24 4.31
N GLN A 45 23.58 -4.95 3.22
CA GLN A 45 23.10 -4.58 1.89
C GLN A 45 21.61 -4.90 1.72
N ALA A 46 21.15 -6.08 2.16
CA ALA A 46 19.72 -6.40 2.18
C ALA A 46 18.93 -5.40 3.00
N ARG A 47 19.45 -5.02 4.18
CA ARG A 47 18.85 -3.97 5.02
C ARG A 47 18.70 -2.65 4.29
N ASN A 48 19.78 -2.16 3.67
CA ASN A 48 19.73 -0.89 2.95
C ASN A 48 18.78 -0.94 1.74
N ARG A 49 18.71 -2.08 1.03
CA ARG A 49 17.75 -2.26 -0.07
C ARG A 49 16.30 -2.22 0.42
N ALA A 50 16.00 -2.90 1.53
CA ALA A 50 14.67 -2.89 2.12
C ALA A 50 14.27 -1.48 2.58
N LEU A 51 15.20 -0.75 3.20
CA LEU A 51 14.98 0.64 3.63
C LEU A 51 14.82 1.60 2.44
N ASP A 52 15.56 1.43 1.34
CA ASP A 52 15.35 2.24 0.12
C ASP A 52 13.97 1.98 -0.50
N ARG A 53 13.56 0.70 -0.58
CA ARG A 53 12.21 0.32 -1.05
C ARG A 53 11.13 0.92 -0.16
N HIS A 54 11.31 0.87 1.15
CA HIS A 54 10.44 1.52 2.12
C HIS A 54 10.26 3.02 1.79
N GLN A 55 11.37 3.77 1.62
CA GLN A 55 11.30 5.20 1.32
C GLN A 55 10.57 5.50 0.00
N ARG A 56 10.83 4.69 -1.04
CA ARG A 56 10.18 4.85 -2.35
C ARG A 56 8.69 4.57 -2.30
N LEU A 57 8.27 3.51 -1.60
CA LEU A 57 6.86 3.15 -1.48
C LEU A 57 6.07 4.27 -0.80
N TRP A 58 6.54 4.74 0.36
CA TRP A 58 5.88 5.84 1.07
C TRP A 58 5.85 7.14 0.26
N SER A 59 6.91 7.45 -0.49
CA SER A 59 6.93 8.61 -1.38
C SER A 59 5.91 8.49 -2.51
N MET A 60 5.70 7.29 -3.04
CA MET A 60 4.72 7.03 -4.09
C MET A 60 3.30 7.17 -3.56
N ILE A 61 3.00 6.59 -2.40
CA ILE A 61 1.67 6.63 -1.79
C ILE A 61 1.32 8.04 -1.33
N MET A 62 2.27 8.81 -0.79
CA MET A 62 2.04 10.22 -0.48
C MET A 62 1.69 11.04 -1.72
N LYS A 63 2.40 10.82 -2.84
CA LYS A 63 2.09 11.51 -4.10
C LYS A 63 0.69 11.14 -4.61
N ALA A 64 0.30 9.87 -4.50
CA ALA A 64 -1.05 9.42 -4.86
C ALA A 64 -2.13 10.10 -3.99
N ASN A 65 -1.92 10.19 -2.68
CA ASN A 65 -2.83 10.88 -1.76
C ASN A 65 -2.94 12.40 -1.96
N ILE A 66 -1.87 13.05 -2.43
CA ILE A 66 -1.92 14.47 -2.79
C ILE A 66 -2.81 14.68 -4.01
N LEU A 67 -2.73 13.77 -4.99
CA LEU A 67 -3.51 13.79 -6.22
C LEU A 67 -4.95 13.26 -6.04
N ASP A 68 -5.31 12.79 -4.84
CA ASP A 68 -6.67 12.33 -4.55
C ASP A 68 -7.67 13.49 -4.68
N ASN A 69 -8.72 13.27 -5.47
CA ASN A 69 -9.72 14.26 -5.86
C ASN A 69 -10.77 14.52 -4.76
N GLY A 70 -10.39 14.39 -3.48
CA GLY A 70 -11.28 14.57 -2.34
C GLY A 70 -12.13 13.35 -2.01
N LEU A 71 -11.67 12.14 -2.34
CA LEU A 71 -12.33 10.90 -1.92
C LEU A 71 -12.10 10.60 -0.44
N ALA A 72 -10.94 10.98 0.10
CA ALA A 72 -10.64 10.94 1.53
C ALA A 72 -10.95 12.29 2.23
N SER A 73 -11.41 12.21 3.48
CA SER A 73 -11.61 13.40 4.32
C SER A 73 -10.27 14.12 4.58
N GLU A 74 -10.32 15.42 4.85
CA GLU A 74 -9.10 16.19 5.17
C GLU A 74 -8.38 15.66 6.42
N GLU A 75 -9.15 15.18 7.40
CA GLU A 75 -8.63 14.58 8.62
C GLU A 75 -7.86 13.29 8.32
N ASP A 76 -8.45 12.38 7.55
CA ASP A 76 -7.80 11.12 7.16
C ASP A 76 -6.54 11.36 6.34
N ARG A 77 -6.58 12.33 5.40
CA ARG A 77 -5.41 12.73 4.62
C ARG A 77 -4.30 13.27 5.52
N THR A 78 -4.65 14.09 6.51
CA THR A 78 -3.67 14.65 7.46
C THR A 78 -3.06 13.56 8.33
N LEU A 79 -3.86 12.63 8.82
CA LEU A 79 -3.38 11.48 9.59
C LEU A 79 -2.44 10.61 8.75
N PHE A 80 -2.81 10.33 7.51
CA PHE A 80 -1.98 9.55 6.59
C PHE A 80 -0.63 10.22 6.31
N VAL A 81 -0.63 11.53 6.04
CA VAL A 81 0.61 12.30 5.82
C VAL A 81 1.51 12.26 7.05
N ARG A 82 0.95 12.39 8.25
CA ARG A 82 1.73 12.31 9.50
C ARG A 82 2.35 10.92 9.69
N LEU A 83 1.58 9.86 9.40
CA LEU A 83 2.07 8.48 9.48
C LEU A 83 3.23 8.25 8.49
N ALA A 84 3.05 8.67 7.24
CA ALA A 84 4.07 8.55 6.21
C ALA A 84 5.35 9.31 6.58
N ASP A 85 5.22 10.54 7.07
CA ASP A 85 6.37 11.35 7.54
C ASP A 85 7.11 10.67 8.70
N GLN A 86 6.39 10.12 9.68
CA GLN A 86 6.98 9.38 10.79
C GLN A 86 7.71 8.12 10.32
N ALA A 87 7.08 7.31 9.47
CA ALA A 87 7.67 6.10 8.91
C ALA A 87 8.94 6.43 8.11
N GLN A 88 8.89 7.43 7.24
CA GLN A 88 10.04 7.85 6.44
C GLN A 88 11.19 8.36 7.30
N LYS A 89 10.91 9.22 8.29
CA LYS A 89 11.92 9.71 9.26
C LYS A 89 12.57 8.57 10.02
N TYR A 90 11.78 7.62 10.52
CA TYR A 90 12.34 6.44 11.19
C TYR A 90 13.20 5.62 10.23
N GLY A 91 12.74 5.39 9.00
CA GLY A 91 13.52 4.66 7.99
C GLY A 91 14.86 5.33 7.67
N ILE A 92 14.91 6.66 7.59
CA ILE A 92 16.18 7.40 7.43
C ILE A 92 17.09 7.18 8.64
N ARG A 93 16.55 7.24 9.86
CA ARG A 93 17.34 6.95 11.07
C ARG A 93 17.86 5.50 11.05
N ALA A 94 17.06 4.54 10.62
CA ALA A 94 17.43 3.14 10.52
C ALA A 94 18.50 2.85 9.45
N ILE A 95 18.64 3.72 8.44
CA ILE A 95 19.76 3.72 7.48
C ILE A 95 21.04 4.22 8.16
N LEU A 96 20.96 5.31 8.91
CA LEU A 96 22.11 5.94 9.58
C LEU A 96 22.59 5.17 10.81
N HIS A 97 21.72 4.39 11.44
CA HIS A 97 21.96 3.61 12.65
C HIS A 97 21.56 2.14 12.41
N PRO A 98 22.50 1.30 11.91
CA PRO A 98 22.21 -0.09 11.54
C PRO A 98 21.74 -0.98 12.70
N ASP A 99 22.03 -0.57 13.94
CA ASP A 99 21.62 -1.18 15.20
C ASP A 99 20.14 -0.95 15.55
N LEU A 100 19.48 0.03 14.91
CA LEU A 100 18.05 0.24 15.11
C LEU A 100 17.24 -0.94 14.57
N SER A 101 16.25 -1.36 15.36
CA SER A 101 15.30 -2.39 14.93
C SER A 101 14.49 -1.93 13.71
N LEU A 102 14.16 -2.85 12.82
CA LEU A 102 13.19 -2.60 11.74
C LEU A 102 11.74 -2.84 12.19
N ALA A 103 11.53 -3.38 13.38
CA ALA A 103 10.19 -3.75 13.89
C ALA A 103 9.16 -2.59 13.82
N PRO A 104 9.50 -1.33 14.16
CA PRO A 104 8.53 -0.24 14.04
C PRO A 104 8.07 0.01 12.61
N LEU A 105 8.92 -0.20 11.61
CA LEU A 105 8.55 -0.05 10.21
C LEU A 105 7.65 -1.19 9.73
N ILE A 106 7.91 -2.40 10.23
CA ILE A 106 7.08 -3.59 9.95
C ILE A 106 5.69 -3.38 10.56
N GLU A 107 5.60 -3.01 11.83
CA GLU A 107 4.33 -2.78 12.54
C GLU A 107 3.48 -1.69 11.85
N ILE A 108 4.10 -0.59 11.42
CA ILE A 108 3.38 0.45 10.68
C ILE A 108 2.84 -0.11 9.35
N ALA A 109 3.66 -0.86 8.60
CA ALA A 109 3.25 -1.44 7.33
C ALA A 109 2.13 -2.48 7.49
N GLU A 110 2.18 -3.31 8.53
CA GLU A 110 1.14 -4.30 8.87
C GLU A 110 -0.19 -3.61 9.23
N ASN A 111 -0.15 -2.54 10.04
CA ASN A 111 -1.35 -1.78 10.39
C ASN A 111 -2.02 -1.15 9.16
N VAL A 112 -1.23 -0.62 8.23
CA VAL A 112 -1.76 -0.07 6.98
C VAL A 112 -2.33 -1.17 6.10
N LEU A 113 -1.62 -2.30 5.95
CA LEU A 113 -2.11 -3.44 5.19
C LEU A 113 -3.46 -3.94 5.73
N ALA A 114 -3.57 -4.12 7.05
CA ALA A 114 -4.81 -4.52 7.70
C ALA A 114 -5.96 -3.53 7.39
N GLY A 115 -5.69 -2.22 7.43
CA GLY A 115 -6.67 -1.20 7.05
C GLY A 115 -7.10 -1.27 5.58
N LEU A 116 -6.17 -1.60 4.66
CA LEU A 116 -6.49 -1.78 3.25
C LEU A 116 -7.34 -3.03 3.01
N GLU A 117 -7.05 -4.13 3.71
CA GLU A 117 -7.73 -5.42 3.54
C GLU A 117 -9.14 -5.43 4.17
N MET A 118 -9.32 -4.80 5.34
CA MET A 118 -10.64 -4.69 5.99
C MET A 118 -11.69 -3.96 5.14
N VAL A 119 -11.27 -2.97 4.32
CA VAL A 119 -12.19 -2.21 3.46
C VAL A 119 -12.60 -3.02 2.22
N SER A 120 -11.72 -3.89 1.72
CA SER A 120 -12.03 -4.76 0.57
C SER A 120 -13.13 -5.77 0.88
N GLU A 121 -13.15 -6.35 2.09
CA GLU A 121 -14.19 -7.31 2.51
C GLU A 121 -15.58 -6.67 2.71
N GLY A 122 -15.63 -5.36 3.01
CA GLY A 122 -16.89 -4.63 3.22
C GLY A 122 -17.68 -4.36 1.94
N ASN A 123 -17.01 -4.35 0.78
CA ASN A 123 -17.62 -3.97 -0.49
C ASN A 123 -18.37 -5.13 -1.18
N GLU A 124 -18.08 -6.39 -0.81
CA GLU A 124 -18.75 -7.57 -1.38
C GLU A 124 -20.13 -7.86 -0.77
N ARG A 125 -20.47 -7.27 0.39
CA ARG A 125 -21.76 -7.50 1.07
C ARG A 125 -22.87 -6.51 0.70
N GLY A 126 -22.59 -5.54 -0.17
CA GLY A 126 -23.55 -4.49 -0.56
C GLY A 126 -24.36 -4.73 -1.84
N SER A 127 -24.05 -5.77 -2.63
CA SER A 127 -24.66 -5.98 -3.96
C SER A 127 -25.65 -7.16 -3.99
N GLY A 128 -26.57 -7.21 -3.02
CA GLY A 128 -27.50 -8.34 -2.86
C GLY A 128 -28.85 -8.00 -2.25
N ALA A 129 -29.43 -6.83 -2.54
CA ALA A 129 -30.81 -6.53 -2.13
C ALA A 129 -31.46 -5.43 -2.98
N ASP A 130 -31.61 -5.63 -4.30
CA ASP A 130 -32.72 -5.00 -5.01
C ASP A 130 -33.06 -5.74 -6.32
N ARG A 131 -33.84 -6.80 -6.20
CA ARG A 131 -34.61 -7.34 -7.34
C ARG A 131 -35.80 -8.16 -6.84
N MET A 132 -36.77 -7.45 -6.29
CA MET A 132 -38.16 -7.91 -6.19
C MET A 132 -39.07 -6.70 -6.39
N VAL A 133 -39.38 -6.38 -7.65
CA VAL A 133 -40.70 -5.94 -8.12
C VAL A 133 -40.88 -6.42 -9.57
#